data_AF-A0A183IY10-F1
#
_entry.id   AF-A0A183IY10-F1
#
_cell.length_a   1.000
_cell.length_b   1.000
_cell.length_c   1.000
_cell.angle_alpha   90.00
_cell.angle_beta   90.00
_cell.angle_gamma   90.00
#
_symmetry.space_group_name_H-M   'P 1'
#
loop_
_entity.id
_entity.type
_entity.pdbx_description
1 polymer ?
#
loop_
_entity_poly.entity_id
_entity_poly.type
_entity_poly.pdbx_seq_one_letter_code
_entity_poly.pdbx_strand_id
1 'polypeptide(L)' 'MDTPFRCLDEFDIFMDIVNRRMSSQMLVDFALNSSKCRQYFFLTPLEIRY' A
#
# COMPACT_ATOMS: atom_id res chain seq x y z
N MET A 1 -10.38 5.73 18.84
CA MET A 1 -10.81 4.52 18.10
C MET A 1 -10.25 4.64 16.70
N ASP A 2 -9.45 3.67 16.28
CA ASP A 2 -8.95 3.61 14.91
C ASP A 2 -9.95 2.91 14.00
N THR A 3 -10.14 3.43 12.79
CA THR A 3 -11.06 2.81 11.81
C THR A 3 -10.50 1.45 11.32
N PRO A 4 -11.37 0.45 11.06
CA PRO A 4 -10.96 -0.88 10.55
C PRO A 4 -10.51 -0.85 9.08
N PHE A 5 -10.73 0.25 8.36
CA PHE A 5 -10.40 0.40 6.94
C PHE A 5 -9.34 1.50 6.74
N ARG A 6 -8.44 1.30 5.79
CA ARG A 6 -7.50 2.32 5.33
C ARG A 6 -7.46 2.31 3.80
N CYS A 7 -7.64 3.48 3.21
CA CYS A 7 -7.54 3.67 1.77
C CYS A 7 -6.37 4.61 1.49
N LEU A 8 -5.48 4.21 0.58
CA LEU A 8 -4.39 5.03 0.08
C LEU A 8 -4.58 5.17 -1.43
N ASP A 9 -4.82 6.39 -1.88
CA ASP A 9 -4.91 6.76 -3.29
C ASP A 9 -3.67 7.55 -3.70
N GLU A 10 -3.27 7.42 -4.95
CA GLU A 10 -2.09 8.09 -5.54
C GLU A 10 -0.79 7.95 -4.71
N PHE A 11 -0.64 6.85 -3.96
CA PHE A 11 0.51 6.67 -3.05
C PHE A 11 1.86 6.60 -3.78
N ASP A 12 1.85 6.36 -5.10
CA ASP A 12 3.02 6.21 -5.95
C ASP A 12 3.19 7.29 -7.04
N ILE A 13 2.40 8.37 -7.01
CA ILE A 13 2.34 9.39 -8.08
C ILE A 13 3.67 10.08 -8.44
N PHE A 14 4.62 10.14 -7.49
CA PHE A 14 5.95 10.74 -7.71
C PHE A 14 7.11 9.76 -7.61
N MET A 15 6.82 8.45 -7.58
CA MET A 15 7.86 7.44 -7.47
C MET A 15 8.30 6.95 -8.85
N ASP A 16 9.62 6.85 -9.04
CA ASP A 16 10.17 6.05 -10.14
C ASP A 16 9.87 4.56 -9.94
N ILE A 17 10.17 3.74 -10.96
CA ILE A 17 9.83 2.32 -10.94
C ILE A 17 10.55 1.52 -9.83
N VAL A 18 11.76 1.92 -9.43
CA VAL A 18 12.56 1.21 -8.42
C VAL A 18 11.99 1.51 -7.03
N ASN A 19 11.79 2.79 -6.73
CA ASN A 19 11.23 3.25 -5.48
C ASN A 19 9.79 2.78 -5.32
N ARG A 20 9.00 2.85 -6.39
CA ARG A 20 7.61 2.38 -6.40
C ARG A 20 7.51 0.90 -6.05
N ARG A 21 8.39 0.06 -6.61
CA ARG A 21 8.39 -1.39 -6.32
C ARG A 21 8.72 -1.67 -4.85
N MET A 22 9.77 -1.05 -4.33
CA MET A 22 10.15 -1.26 -2.92
C MET A 22 9.07 -0.75 -1.96
N SER A 23 8.55 0.46 -2.19
CA SER A 23 7.48 1.03 -1.37
C SER A 23 6.19 0.20 -1.41
N SER A 24 5.79 -0.31 -2.59
CA SER A 24 4.59 -1.15 -2.72
C SER A 24 4.73 -2.45 -1.93
N GLN A 25 5.90 -3.11 -2.02
CA GLN A 25 6.16 -4.32 -1.24
C GLN A 25 6.07 -4.04 0.26
N MET A 26 6.73 -2.97 0.72
CA MET A 26 6.70 -2.59 2.14
C MET A 26 5.29 -2.29 2.65
N LEU A 27 4.46 -1.61 1.85
CA LEU A 27 3.07 -1.29 2.19
C LEU A 27 2.19 -2.55 2.27
N VAL A 28 2.33 -3.47 1.31
CA VAL A 28 1.60 -4.74 1.31
C VAL A 28 2.05 -5.63 2.46
N ASP A 29 3.35 -5.75 2.70
CA ASP A 29 3.89 -6.54 3.82
C ASP A 29 3.44 -5.98 5.17
N PHE A 30 3.41 -4.66 5.32
CA PHE A 30 2.88 -4.01 6.52
C PHE A 30 1.39 -4.31 6.69
N ALA A 31 0.59 -4.19 5.63
CA ALA A 31 -0.85 -4.44 5.66
C ALA A 31 -1.16 -5.91 6.02
N LEU A 32 -0.39 -6.87 5.52
CA LEU A 32 -0.61 -8.29 5.73
C LEU A 32 -0.06 -8.80 7.08
N ASN A 33 1.15 -8.37 7.45
CA ASN A 33 1.90 -9.01 8.55
C ASN A 33 1.96 -8.16 9.83
N SER A 34 1.98 -6.83 9.69
CA SER A 34 2.18 -5.93 10.84
C SER A 34 0.88 -5.31 11.34
N SER A 35 -0.02 -4.97 10.43
CA SER A 35 -1.28 -4.29 10.73
C SER A 35 -2.41 -5.29 10.97
N LYS A 36 -2.56 -5.72 12.22
CA LYS A 36 -3.62 -6.67 12.61
C LYS A 36 -4.99 -6.01 12.65
N CYS A 37 -6.01 -6.76 12.25
CA CYS A 37 -7.42 -6.36 12.30
C CYS A 37 -7.77 -5.10 11.49
N ARG A 38 -7.04 -4.85 10.38
CA ARG A 38 -7.32 -3.74 9.46
C ARG A 38 -7.34 -4.24 8.01
N GLN A 39 -8.21 -3.66 7.20
CA GLN A 39 -8.24 -3.88 5.76
C GLN A 39 -7.68 -2.65 5.05
N TYR A 40 -6.84 -2.90 4.06
CA TYR A 40 -6.20 -1.87 3.24
C TYR A 40 -6.72 -1.91 1.81
N PHE A 41 -6.99 -0.74 1.26
CA PHE A 41 -7.28 -0.52 -0.15
C PHE A 41 -6.18 0.38 -0.70
N PHE A 42 -5.44 -0.13 -1.69
CA PHE A 42 -4.44 0.65 -2.43
C PHE A 42 -5.00 0.94 -3.80
N LEU A 43 -5.17 2.22 -4.11
CA LEU A 43 -5.67 2.70 -5.39
C LEU A 43 -4.50 3.30 -6.16
N THR A 44 -4.24 2.74 -7.33
CA THR A 44 -3.22 3.21 -8.27
C THR A 44 -3.62 2.75 -9.67
N PRO A 45 -3.39 3.57 -10.72
CA PRO A 45 -3.58 3.14 -12.09
C PRO A 45 -2.48 2.16 -12.56
N LEU A 46 -1.46 1.91 -11.74
CA LEU A 46 -0.29 1.12 -12.09
C LEU A 46 -0.35 -0.29 -11.47
N GLU A 47 0.15 -1.30 -12.19
CA GLU A 47 0.14 -2.69 -11.73
C GLU A 47 1.00 -2.91 -10.46
N ILE A 48 0.41 -3.39 -9.37
CA ILE A 48 1.14 -3.80 -8.17
C ILE A 48 1.60 -5.25 -8.35
N ARG A 49 2.92 -5.47 -8.36
CA ARG A 49 3.53 -6.82 -8.27
C ARG A 49 4.06 -7.01 -6.86
N TYR A 50 3.44 -7.91 -6.11
CA TYR A 50 3.77 -8.25 -4.71
C TYR A 50 4.20 -9.71 -4.59
#